data_AF-A0A5B7EFL6-F1
#
_entry.id   AF-A0A5B7EFL6-F1
#
_cell.length_a   1.000
_cell.length_b   1.000
_cell.length_c   1.000
_cell.angle_alpha   90.00
_cell.angle_beta   90.00
_cell.angle_gamma   90.00
#
_symmetry.space_group_name_H-M   'P 1'
#
loop_
_entity.id
_entity.type
_entity.pdbx_description
1 polymer ?
#
loop_
_entity_poly.entity_id
_entity_poly.type
_entity_poly.pdbx_seq_one_letter_code
_entity_poly.pdbx_strand_id
1 'polypeptide(L)' 'MSEGQTEDIQCGRGRQLSVIEEKGIVVWKVVSS' A
#
# COMPACT_ATOMS: atom_id res chain seq x y z
N MET A 1 6.70 -7.86 -4.78
CA MET A 1 7.51 -7.11 -3.81
C MET A 1 8.40 -8.12 -3.10
N SER A 2 9.43 -7.65 -2.39
CA SER A 2 10.15 -8.45 -1.41
C SER A 2 9.47 -8.24 -0.05
N GLU A 3 9.62 -9.20 0.87
CA GLU A 3 9.04 -9.10 2.20
C GLU A 3 9.39 -7.78 2.90
N GLY A 4 8.39 -7.09 3.44
CA GLY A 4 8.53 -5.79 4.12
C GLY A 4 8.64 -4.58 3.20
N GLN A 5 8.60 -4.75 1.87
CA GLN A 5 8.49 -3.62 0.96
C GLN A 5 7.08 -3.01 1.02
N THR A 6 7.04 -1.68 0.97
CA THR A 6 5.81 -0.90 0.86
C THR A 6 5.83 -0.14 -0.47
N GLU A 7 4.72 -0.18 -1.19
CA GLU A 7 4.51 0.61 -2.40
C GLU A 7 3.31 1.53 -2.21
N ASP A 8 3.49 2.80 -2.56
CA ASP A 8 2.45 3.81 -2.50
C ASP A 8 1.86 4.06 -3.89
N ILE A 9 0.57 3.82 -4.03
CA ILE A 9 -0.19 3.98 -5.27
C ILE A 9 -1.16 5.14 -5.10
N GLN A 10 -1.07 6.15 -5.95
CA GLN A 10 -2.07 7.22 -5.97
C GLN A 10 -3.38 6.72 -6.61
N CYS A 11 -4.50 6.90 -5.91
CA CYS A 11 -5.82 6.53 -6.40
C CYS A 11 -6.81 7.70 -6.27
N GLY A 12 -7.28 8.22 -7.42
CA GLY A 12 -8.31 9.27 -7.44
C GLY A 12 -7.90 10.60 -6.79
N ARG A 13 -8.89 11.38 -6.31
CA ARG A 13 -8.68 12.72 -5.71
C ARG A 13 -7.98 12.61 -4.35
N GLY A 14 -6.66 12.68 -4.34
CA GLY A 14 -5.85 12.85 -3.11
C GLY A 14 -5.83 11.65 -2.16
N ARG A 15 -6.31 10.47 -2.60
CA ARG A 15 -6.20 9.25 -1.80
C ARG A 15 -4.99 8.47 -2.26
N GLN A 16 -4.24 7.95 -1.29
CA GLN A 16 -3.10 7.07 -1.51
C GLN A 16 -3.46 5.68 -0.99
N LEU A 17 -2.97 4.66 -1.66
CA LEU A 17 -3.03 3.27 -1.21
C LEU A 17 -1.61 2.84 -0.91
N SER A 18 -1.34 2.48 0.34
CA SER A 18 -0.09 1.79 0.69
C SER A 18 -0.33 0.29 0.62
N VAL A 19 0.46 -0.38 -0.19
CA VAL A 19 0.47 -1.84 -0.34
C VAL A 19 1.68 -2.36 0.42
N ILE A 20 1.46 -3.29 1.35
CA ILE A 20 2.51 -3.85 2.19
C ILE A 20 2.45 -5.37 2.07
N GLU A 21 3.60 -6.01 1.83
CA GLU A 21 3.73 -7.46 1.85
C GLU A 21 4.38 -7.93 3.17
N GLU A 22 3.61 -8.58 4.03
CA GLU A 22 4.08 -9.15 5.30
C GLU A 22 3.86 -10.66 5.30
N LYS A 23 4.95 -11.44 5.38
CA LYS A 23 4.89 -12.91 5.47
C LYS A 23 4.04 -13.57 4.37
N GLY A 24 4.07 -13.02 3.15
CA GLY A 24 3.28 -13.48 2.00
C GLY A 24 1.81 -13.05 2.01
N ILE A 25 1.40 -12.20 2.95
CA ILE A 25 0.08 -11.55 2.98
C ILE A 25 0.22 -10.15 2.41
N VAL A 26 -0.63 -9.81 1.44
CA VAL A 26 -0.71 -8.45 0.86
C VAL A 26 -1.80 -7.66 1.58
N VAL A 27 -1.40 -6.59 2.27
CA VAL A 27 -2.28 -5.67 2.99
C VAL A 27 -2.43 -4.38 2.20
N TRP A 28 -3.68 -3.94 2.02
CA TRP A 28 -4.02 -2.69 1.34
C TRP A 28 -4.51 -1.67 2.36
N LYS A 29 -3.78 -0.56 2.52
CA LYS A 29 -4.14 0.51 3.43
C LYS A 29 -4.51 1.76 2.64
N VAL A 30 -5.76 2.21 2.76
CA VAL A 30 -6.17 3.53 2.25
C VAL A 30 -5.64 4.59 3.19
N VAL A 31 -4.84 5.50 2.65
CA VAL A 31 -4.32 6.69 3.33
C VAL A 31 -5.02 7.89 2.70
N SER A 32 -5.87 8.56 3.47
CA SER A 32 -6.35 9.88 3.10
C SER A 32 -5.32 10.92 3.54
N SER A 33 -4.97 11.84 2.64
CA SER A 33 -4.19 13.05 2.95
C SER A 33 -4.81 13.87 4.08
#